data_AF-A0A352T4U4-F1
#
_entry.id   AF-A0A352T4U4-F1
#
_cell.length_a   1.000
_cell.length_b   1.000
_cell.length_c   1.000
_cell.angle_alpha   90.00
_cell.angle_beta   90.00
_cell.angle_gamma   90.00
#
_symmetry.space_group_name_H-M   'P 1'
#
loop_
_entity.id
_entity.type
_entity.pdbx_description
1 polymer ?
#
loop_
_entity_poly.entity_id
_entity_poly.type
_entity_poly.pdbx_seq_one_letter_code
_entity_poly.pdbx_strand_id
1 'polypeptide(L)'
;MKSKVNGIFRKVCNILEWIISAILVVVVVVMCVRFLLELGGMFDSTPLDFFEKFVADIMTLAVGVELIKMLSQHTPATVVEVLMFAIAREMVTYHDSALNTAIGVLSICALFATRKFFFCKNDYDENDGEH
;
A
#
# COMPACT_ATOMS: atom_id res chain seq x y z
N MET A 1 9.92 -18.03 -23.35
CA MET A 1 8.50 -18.06 -22.90
C MET A 1 8.20 -17.19 -21.67
N LYS A 2 9.19 -16.85 -20.82
CA LYS A 2 8.99 -16.00 -19.62
C LYS A 2 8.57 -14.53 -19.91
N SER A 3 8.96 -13.96 -21.06
CA SER A 3 8.64 -12.57 -21.41
C SER A 3 7.17 -12.32 -21.76
N LYS A 4 6.45 -13.30 -22.33
CA LYS A 4 5.01 -13.17 -22.63
C LYS A 4 4.15 -13.18 -21.38
N VAL A 5 4.53 -13.95 -20.36
CA VAL A 5 3.78 -14.09 -19.11
C VAL A 5 3.83 -12.79 -18.30
N ASN A 6 5.01 -12.20 -18.12
CA ASN A 6 5.16 -10.89 -17.46
C ASN A 6 4.33 -9.77 -18.11
N GLY A 7 4.24 -9.77 -19.46
CA GLY A 7 3.43 -8.80 -20.19
C GLY A 7 1.93 -8.94 -19.92
N ILE A 8 1.44 -10.16 -19.70
CA ILE A 8 0.03 -10.44 -19.38
C ILE A 8 -0.27 -10.05 -17.93
N PHE A 9 0.58 -10.46 -16.97
CA PHE A 9 0.43 -10.11 -15.56
C PHE A 9 0.36 -8.60 -15.34
N ARG A 10 1.26 -7.85 -16.00
CA ARG A 10 1.25 -6.39 -15.91
C ARG A 10 -0.05 -5.78 -16.45
N LYS A 11 -0.59 -6.29 -17.56
CA LYS A 11 -1.88 -5.81 -18.07
C LYS A 11 -3.01 -6.08 -17.08
N VAL A 12 -3.05 -7.26 -16.48
CA VAL A 12 -4.05 -7.62 -15.48
C VAL A 12 -3.94 -6.73 -14.25
N CYS A 13 -2.74 -6.54 -13.69
CA CYS A 13 -2.51 -5.67 -12.55
C CYS A 13 -2.93 -4.22 -12.83
N ASN A 14 -2.61 -3.67 -14.01
CA ASN A 14 -3.01 -2.32 -14.38
C ASN A 14 -4.54 -2.18 -14.51
N ILE A 15 -5.23 -3.22 -14.99
CA ILE A 15 -6.70 -3.24 -15.04
C ILE A 15 -7.27 -3.28 -13.62
N LEU A 16 -6.72 -4.12 -12.75
CA LEU A 16 -7.15 -4.19 -11.34
C LEU A 16 -6.95 -2.87 -10.62
N GLU A 17 -5.83 -2.18 -10.84
CA GLU A 17 -5.57 -0.85 -10.27
C GLU A 17 -6.62 0.18 -10.70
N TRP A 18 -6.97 0.21 -11.99
CA TRP A 18 -8.03 1.07 -12.50
C TRP A 18 -9.40 0.76 -11.86
N ILE A 19 -9.73 -0.52 -11.70
CA ILE A 19 -10.98 -0.94 -11.06
C ILE A 19 -11.01 -0.52 -9.59
N ILE A 20 -9.94 -0.80 -8.84
CA ILE A 20 -9.80 -0.45 -7.42
C ILE A 20 -9.92 1.08 -7.25
N SER A 21 -9.23 1.85 -8.09
CA SER A 21 -9.28 3.31 -8.08
C SER A 21 -10.70 3.83 -8.36
N ALA A 22 -11.37 3.29 -9.38
CA ALA A 22 -12.74 3.70 -9.72
C ALA A 22 -13.73 3.42 -8.58
N ILE A 23 -13.66 2.25 -7.95
CA ILE A 23 -14.52 1.90 -6.81
C ILE A 23 -14.26 2.83 -5.62
N LEU A 24 -12.99 3.13 -5.32
CA LEU A 24 -12.62 4.03 -4.23
C LEU A 24 -13.20 5.42 -4.45
N VAL A 25 -13.09 5.97 -5.67
CA VAL A 25 -13.67 7.28 -6.01
C VAL A 25 -15.18 7.30 -5.77
N VAL A 26 -15.91 6.28 -6.23
CA VAL A 26 -17.36 6.21 -6.04
C VAL A 26 -17.72 6.23 -4.56
N VAL A 27 -17.03 5.45 -3.72
CA VAL A 27 -17.32 5.39 -2.29
C VAL A 27 -16.99 6.70 -1.59
N VAL A 28 -15.86 7.34 -1.92
CA VAL A 28 -15.51 8.66 -1.37
C VAL A 28 -16.56 9.70 -1.73
N VAL A 29 -17.02 9.75 -3.00
CA VAL A 29 -18.06 10.68 -3.43
C VAL A 29 -19.36 10.46 -2.67
N VAL A 30 -19.81 9.21 -2.53
CA VAL A 30 -21.01 8.88 -1.74
C VAL A 30 -20.87 9.36 -0.30
N MET A 31 -19.70 9.16 0.32
CA MET A 31 -19.46 9.61 1.71
C MET A 31 -19.41 11.12 1.83
N CYS A 32 -18.81 11.84 0.89
CA CYS A 32 -18.82 13.30 0.88
C CYS A 32 -20.26 13.85 0.77
N VAL A 33 -21.09 13.28 -0.10
CA VAL A 33 -22.50 13.68 -0.22
C VAL A 33 -23.25 13.41 1.08
N ARG A 34 -23.04 12.24 1.69
CA ARG A 34 -23.66 11.89 2.98
C ARG A 34 -23.26 12.85 4.09
N PHE A 35 -21.97 13.16 4.19
CA PHE A 35 -21.45 14.11 5.18
C PHE A 35 -22.09 15.49 5.03
N LEU A 36 -22.28 15.98 3.80
CA LEU A 36 -23.00 17.23 3.54
C LEU A 36 -24.47 17.18 3.96
N LEU A 37 -25.14 16.04 3.78
CA LEU A 37 -26.54 15.83 4.21
C LEU A 37 -26.68 15.72 5.74
N GLU A 38 -25.69 15.12 6.41
CA GLU A 38 -25.61 15.00 7.87
C GLU A 38 -25.38 16.36 8.53
N LEU A 39 -24.49 17.19 7.97
CA LEU A 39 -24.35 18.60 8.34
C LEU A 39 -25.65 19.40 8.15
N GLY A 40 -26.51 18.97 7.20
CA GLY A 40 -27.83 19.53 6.96
C GLY A 40 -28.95 19.03 7.88
N GLY A 41 -28.64 18.12 8.82
CA GLY A 41 -29.56 17.64 9.86
C GLY A 41 -30.70 16.73 9.36
N MET A 42 -30.61 16.17 8.15
CA MET A 42 -31.72 15.45 7.51
C MET A 42 -31.65 13.91 7.53
N PHE A 43 -30.53 13.28 7.93
CA PHE A 43 -30.38 11.82 7.83
C PHE A 43 -29.86 11.17 9.11
N ASP A 44 -30.54 10.09 9.50
CA ASP A 44 -30.17 9.20 10.59
C ASP A 44 -28.94 8.35 10.21
N SER A 45 -28.01 8.27 11.14
CA SER A 45 -26.64 7.79 10.98
C SER A 45 -26.59 6.29 10.64
N THR A 46 -26.21 5.95 9.41
CA THR A 46 -25.66 4.62 9.10
C THR A 46 -24.18 4.62 9.48
N PRO A 47 -23.62 3.55 10.08
CA PRO A 47 -22.36 3.63 10.81
C PRO A 47 -21.16 3.94 9.92
N LEU A 48 -20.37 4.95 10.32
CA LEU A 48 -19.06 5.30 9.78
C LEU A 48 -18.12 4.08 9.71
N ASP A 49 -18.32 3.10 10.59
CA ASP A 49 -17.59 1.83 10.62
C ASP A 49 -17.59 1.07 9.28
N PHE A 50 -18.69 1.15 8.51
CA PHE A 50 -18.74 0.51 7.19
C PHE A 50 -17.76 1.17 6.21
N PHE A 51 -17.64 2.50 6.26
CA PHE A 51 -16.69 3.23 5.42
C PHE A 51 -15.26 2.90 5.78
N GLU A 52 -14.92 2.99 7.08
CA GLU A 52 -13.57 2.71 7.55
C GLU A 52 -13.13 1.31 7.15
N LYS A 53 -13.98 0.31 7.38
CA LYS A 53 -13.71 -1.08 6.98
C LYS A 53 -13.60 -1.23 5.45
N PHE A 54 -14.47 -0.57 4.69
CA PHE A 54 -14.43 -0.67 3.24
C PHE A 54 -13.16 -0.05 2.64
N VAL A 55 -12.77 1.12 3.15
CA VAL A 55 -11.50 1.75 2.78
C VAL A 55 -10.35 0.83 3.17
N ALA A 56 -10.35 0.28 4.41
CA ALA A 56 -9.40 -0.73 4.91
C ALA A 56 -9.18 -1.83 3.86
N ASP A 57 -10.25 -2.52 3.49
CA ASP A 57 -10.24 -3.66 2.57
C ASP A 57 -9.71 -3.28 1.17
N ILE A 58 -10.17 -2.16 0.59
CA ILE A 58 -9.79 -1.75 -0.77
C ILE A 58 -8.30 -1.45 -0.89
N MET A 59 -7.76 -0.69 0.04
CA MET A 59 -6.37 -0.29 -0.10
C MET A 59 -5.42 -1.42 0.35
N THR A 60 -5.90 -2.44 1.08
CA THR A 60 -5.17 -3.70 1.28
C THR A 60 -5.08 -4.47 -0.04
N LEU A 61 -6.17 -4.47 -0.83
CA LEU A 61 -6.13 -4.98 -2.20
C LEU A 61 -5.19 -4.17 -3.10
N ALA A 62 -5.17 -2.84 -2.98
CA ALA A 62 -4.27 -1.97 -3.74
C ALA A 62 -2.80 -2.30 -3.49
N VAL A 63 -2.41 -2.44 -2.21
CA VAL A 63 -1.07 -2.89 -1.80
C VAL A 63 -0.74 -4.26 -2.40
N GLY A 64 -1.68 -5.21 -2.37
CA GLY A 64 -1.49 -6.55 -2.93
C GLY A 64 -1.22 -6.52 -4.44
N VAL A 65 -1.96 -5.70 -5.19
CA VAL A 65 -1.74 -5.51 -6.64
C VAL A 65 -0.36 -4.90 -6.91
N GLU A 66 0.07 -3.94 -6.11
CA GLU A 66 1.39 -3.32 -6.23
C GLU A 66 2.51 -4.32 -5.94
N LEU A 67 2.37 -5.12 -4.88
CA LEU A 67 3.32 -6.18 -4.53
C LEU A 67 3.47 -7.20 -5.67
N ILE A 68 2.36 -7.60 -6.32
CA ILE A 68 2.38 -8.54 -7.46
C ILE A 68 3.13 -7.93 -8.66
N LYS A 69 2.94 -6.64 -8.96
CA LYS A 69 3.70 -5.93 -10.01
C LYS A 69 5.19 -5.94 -9.71
N MET A 70 5.56 -5.72 -8.45
CA MET A 70 6.95 -5.65 -8.02
C MET A 70 7.65 -7.01 -8.02
N LEU A 71 6.96 -8.07 -7.56
CA LEU A 71 7.47 -9.45 -7.66
C LEU A 71 7.70 -9.87 -9.11
N SER A 72 6.85 -9.41 -10.03
CA SER A 72 7.01 -9.70 -11.46
C SER A 72 8.23 -9.01 -12.09
N GLN A 73 8.72 -7.91 -11.53
CA GLN A 73 9.84 -7.12 -12.08
C GLN A 73 11.20 -7.39 -11.43
N HIS A 74 11.30 -8.34 -10.50
CA HIS A 74 12.57 -8.80 -9.90
C HIS A 74 13.49 -7.67 -9.39
N THR A 75 12.92 -6.53 -8.96
CA THR A 75 13.70 -5.42 -8.40
C THR A 75 13.39 -5.30 -6.91
N PRO A 76 14.24 -5.86 -6.02
CA PRO A 76 13.96 -5.90 -4.58
C PRO A 76 13.95 -4.51 -3.91
N ALA A 77 14.53 -3.50 -4.56
CA ALA A 77 14.47 -2.11 -4.10
C ALA A 77 13.03 -1.55 -4.08
N THR A 78 12.18 -2.00 -5.01
CA THR A 78 10.80 -1.52 -5.15
C THR A 78 9.89 -2.14 -4.08
N VAL A 79 10.15 -3.40 -3.69
CA VAL A 79 9.35 -4.14 -2.70
C VAL A 79 9.34 -3.45 -1.33
N VAL A 80 10.49 -2.93 -0.88
CA VAL A 80 10.60 -2.24 0.42
C VAL A 80 9.73 -0.98 0.46
N GLU A 81 9.61 -0.27 -0.65
CA GLU A 81 8.80 0.95 -0.76
C GLU A 81 7.30 0.66 -0.62
N VAL A 82 6.82 -0.44 -1.22
CA VAL A 82 5.42 -0.87 -1.08
C VAL A 82 5.12 -1.44 0.29
N LEU A 83 6.03 -2.21 0.88
CA LEU A 83 5.86 -2.70 2.24
C LEU A 83 5.78 -1.54 3.23
N MET A 84 6.54 -0.47 3.03
CA MET A 84 6.46 0.73 3.84
C MET A 84 5.12 1.44 3.68
N PHE A 85 4.62 1.60 2.45
CA PHE A 85 3.30 2.15 2.18
C PHE A 85 2.18 1.30 2.81
N ALA A 86 2.30 -0.03 2.74
CA ALA A 86 1.37 -0.96 3.37
C ALA A 86 1.26 -0.76 4.88
N ILE A 87 2.42 -0.77 5.57
CA ILE A 87 2.48 -0.62 7.03
C ILE A 87 1.99 0.77 7.46
N ALA A 88 2.42 1.82 6.76
CA ALA A 88 2.01 3.19 7.08
C ALA A 88 0.49 3.37 7.01
N ARG A 89 -0.15 2.73 6.04
CA ARG A 89 -1.58 2.84 5.83
C ARG A 89 -2.41 1.96 6.78
N GLU A 90 -1.90 0.77 7.10
CA GLU A 90 -2.50 -0.12 8.10
C GLU A 90 -2.51 0.54 9.49
N MET A 91 -1.44 1.25 9.85
CA MET A 91 -1.33 2.06 11.07
C MET A 91 -2.37 3.18 11.18
N VAL A 92 -2.74 3.82 10.06
CA VAL A 92 -3.75 4.89 10.04
C VAL A 92 -5.17 4.33 10.18
N THR A 93 -5.40 3.10 9.75
CA THR A 93 -6.75 2.50 9.69
C THR A 93 -7.13 1.81 10.99
N TYR A 94 -6.16 1.29 11.74
CA TYR A 94 -6.36 0.69 13.05
C TYR A 94 -5.87 1.65 14.13
N HIS A 95 -6.79 2.37 14.77
CA HIS A 95 -6.52 3.09 16.02
C HIS A 95 -6.34 2.09 17.17
N ASP A 96 -5.28 1.29 17.10
CA ASP A 96 -4.83 0.51 18.24
C ASP A 96 -3.94 1.39 19.13
N SER A 97 -3.82 0.99 20.40
CA SER A 97 -3.17 1.75 21.48
C SER A 97 -1.86 2.41 21.02
N ALA A 98 -1.55 3.62 21.52
CA ALA A 98 -0.40 4.43 21.09
C ALA A 98 0.94 3.66 21.03
N LEU A 99 1.09 2.59 21.83
CA LEU A 99 2.23 1.67 21.77
C LEU A 99 2.33 0.86 20.46
N ASN A 100 1.23 0.36 19.92
CA ASN A 100 1.22 -0.37 18.64
C ASN A 100 1.64 0.55 17.49
N THR A 101 1.18 1.81 17.51
CA THR A 101 1.63 2.84 16.58
C THR A 101 3.15 3.06 16.69
N ALA A 102 3.69 3.18 17.91
CA ALA A 102 5.13 3.36 18.13
C ALA A 102 5.97 2.17 17.63
N ILE A 103 5.50 0.94 17.83
CA ILE A 103 6.15 -0.29 17.33
C ILE A 103 6.11 -0.34 15.80
N GLY A 104 5.00 0.07 15.18
CA GLY A 104 4.91 0.18 13.72
C GLY A 104 5.89 1.20 13.14
N VAL A 105 6.04 2.37 13.78
CA VAL A 105 7.04 3.38 13.37
C VAL A 105 8.47 2.84 13.51
N LEU A 106 8.77 2.15 14.62
CA LEU A 106 10.06 1.48 14.82
C LEU A 106 10.34 0.41 13.75
N SER A 107 9.32 -0.32 13.33
CA SER A 107 9.42 -1.33 12.27
C SER A 107 9.75 -0.71 10.92
N ILE A 108 9.13 0.42 10.58
CA ILE A 108 9.47 1.20 9.37
C ILE A 108 10.91 1.72 9.44
N CYS A 109 11.34 2.24 10.61
CA CYS A 109 12.73 2.66 10.83
C CYS A 109 13.73 1.51 10.63
N ALA A 110 13.39 0.30 11.10
CA ALA A 110 14.22 -0.89 10.90
C ALA A 110 14.29 -1.28 9.42
N LEU A 111 13.20 -1.22 8.66
CA LEU A 111 13.18 -1.47 7.22
C LEU A 111 14.04 -0.46 6.44
N PHE A 112 14.05 0.81 6.85
CA PHE A 112 14.96 1.81 6.30
C PHE A 112 16.43 1.51 6.62
N ALA A 113 16.71 1.05 7.85
CA ALA A 113 18.05 0.69 8.27
C ALA A 113 18.58 -0.52 7.51
N THR A 114 17.77 -1.57 7.34
CA THR A 114 18.15 -2.74 6.54
C THR A 114 18.35 -2.38 5.08
N ARG A 115 17.52 -1.51 4.50
CA ARG A 115 17.76 -0.98 3.15
C ARG A 115 19.12 -0.28 3.05
N LYS A 116 19.41 0.64 3.96
CA LYS A 116 20.68 1.41 3.95
C LYS A 116 21.89 0.51 4.15
N PHE A 117 21.81 -0.52 4.99
CA PHE A 117 22.96 -1.36 5.33
C PHE A 117 23.18 -2.51 4.33
N PHE A 118 22.10 -3.10 3.79
CA PHE A 118 22.18 -4.25 2.87
C PHE A 118 22.39 -3.84 1.41
N PHE A 119 21.77 -2.74 0.95
CA PHE A 119 21.97 -2.27 -0.44
C PHE A 119 23.25 -1.45 -0.63
N CYS A 120 23.72 -0.68 0.37
CA CYS A 120 25.00 0.01 0.22
C CYS A 120 26.21 -0.93 0.30
N LYS A 121 26.11 -2.11 0.93
CA LYS A 121 27.25 -3.05 0.99
C LYS A 121 27.50 -3.75 -0.35
N ASN A 122 26.46 -3.89 -1.19
CA ASN A 122 26.58 -4.54 -2.48
C ASN A 122 27.30 -3.70 -3.57
N ASP A 123 27.55 -2.41 -3.33
CA ASP A 123 28.34 -1.56 -4.24
C ASP A 123 29.84 -1.51 -3.86
N TYR A 124 30.21 -1.90 -2.63
CA TYR A 124 31.61 -1.90 -2.20
C TYR A 124 32.33 -3.23 -2.44
N ASP A 125 31.60 -4.35 -2.51
CA ASP A 125 32.23 -5.67 -2.65
C ASP A 125 32.48 -6.07 -4.14
N GLU A 126 32.12 -5.23 -5.13
CA GLU A 126 32.30 -5.52 -6.57
C GLU A 126 33.45 -4.73 -7.24
N ASN A 127 34.16 -3.86 -6.52
CA ASN A 127 35.33 -3.12 -7.03
C ASN A 127 36.71 -3.59 -6.50
N ASP A 128 36.76 -4.65 -5.67
CA ASP A 128 38.01 -5.19 -5.14
C ASP A 128 38.35 -6.59 -5.69
N GLY A 129 37.68 -7.00 -6.77
CA GLY A 129 37.76 -8.36 -7.34
C GLY A 129 38.34 -8.47 -8.75
N GLU A 130 38.69 -7.37 -9.43
CA GLU A 130 39.47 -7.42 -10.66
C GLU A 130 40.76 -6.62 -10.51
N HIS A 131 41.86 -7.35 -10.71
CA HIS A 131 43.26 -6.95 -10.65
C HIS A 131 43.62 -5.75 -11.52
#